data_AF-A0A7V0P2U6-F1
#
_entry.id   AF-A0A7V0P2U6-F1
#
_cell.length_a   1.000
_cell.length_b   1.000
_cell.length_c   1.000
_cell.angle_alpha   90.00
_cell.angle_beta   90.00
_cell.angle_gamma   90.00
#
_symmetry.space_group_name_H-M   'P 1'
#
loop_
_entity.id
_entity.type
_entity.pdbx_description
1 polymer ?
#
loop_
_entity_poly.entity_id
_entity_poly.type
_entity_poly.pdbx_seq_one_letter_code
_entity_poly.pdbx_strand_id
1 'polypeptide(L)' 'MKKFKVTFLPDGKDIEVEENTTLMQAAGKAGVYVNTICGGKGVCGKCRVQVIN' A
#
# COMPACT_ATOMS: atom_id res chain seq x y z
N MET A 1 1.85 -20.15 5.13
CA MET A 1 1.20 -18.83 5.23
C MET A 1 0.79 -18.39 3.84
N LYS A 2 -0.42 -17.83 3.69
CA LYS A 2 -0.93 -17.37 2.39
C LYS A 2 -0.24 -16.06 2.00
N LYS A 3 0.08 -15.91 0.72
CA LYS A 3 0.72 -14.72 0.16
C LYS A 3 -0.14 -14.10 -0.91
N PHE A 4 0.01 -12.80 -1.10
CA PHE A 4 -0.71 -11.99 -2.08
C PHE A 4 0.29 -11.15 -2.87
N LYS A 5 0.08 -11.06 -4.19
CA LYS A 5 0.78 -10.12 -5.05
C LYS A 5 -0.01 -8.82 -5.11
N VAL A 6 0.66 -7.69 -4.88
CA VAL A 6 0.08 -6.35 -4.97
C VAL A 6 0.91 -5.54 -5.95
N THR A 7 0.23 -4.89 -6.89
CA THR A 7 0.83 -3.98 -7.88
C THR A 7 0.44 -2.55 -7.55
N PHE A 8 1.43 -1.69 -7.35
CA PHE A 8 1.23 -0.26 -7.12
C PHE A 8 1.38 0.52 -8.42
N LEU A 9 0.31 1.20 -8.81
CA LEU A 9 0.27 2.10 -9.96
C LEU A 9 0.32 3.57 -9.51
N PRO A 10 0.82 4.48 -10.35
CA PRO A 10 1.33 4.27 -11.72
C PRO A 10 2.76 3.72 -11.80
N ASP A 11 3.46 3.62 -10.67
CA ASP A 11 4.89 3.24 -10.61
C ASP A 11 5.20 1.82 -11.13
N GLY A 12 4.19 0.97 -11.31
CA GLY A 12 4.33 -0.39 -11.82
C GLY A 12 5.12 -1.31 -10.87
N LYS A 13 5.14 -1.00 -9.56
CA LYS A 13 5.91 -1.78 -8.59
C LYS A 13 5.10 -2.95 -8.06
N ASP A 14 5.63 -4.14 -8.25
CA ASP A 14 5.08 -5.38 -7.74
C ASP A 14 5.76 -5.80 -6.44
N ILE A 15 4.96 -6.27 -5.48
CA ILE A 15 5.47 -6.87 -4.24
C ILE A 15 4.62 -8.07 -3.84
N GLU A 16 5.28 -9.07 -3.26
CA GLU A 16 4.61 -10.19 -2.61
C GLU A 16 4.57 -9.95 -1.10
N VAL A 17 3.38 -10.04 -0.49
CA VAL A 17 3.18 -9.81 0.94
C VAL A 17 2.40 -10.95 1.58
N GLU A 18 2.62 -11.16 2.86
CA GLU A 18 1.84 -12.13 3.63
C GLU A 18 0.43 -11.61 3.89
N GLU A 19 -0.50 -12.55 4.08
CA GLU A 19 -1.83 -12.28 4.60
C GLU A 19 -1.78 -11.37 5.84
N ASN A 20 -2.78 -10.48 5.98
CA ASN A 20 -2.86 -9.44 7.01
C ASN A 20 -1.84 -8.29 6.89
N THR A 21 -1.02 -8.23 5.84
CA THR A 21 -0.21 -7.03 5.55
C THR A 21 -1.12 -5.91 5.04
N THR A 22 -1.02 -4.71 5.64
CA THR A 22 -1.78 -3.54 5.17
C THR A 22 -1.21 -2.98 3.86
N LEU A 23 -2.04 -2.33 3.04
CA LEU A 23 -1.58 -1.67 1.80
C LEU A 23 -0.50 -0.61 2.08
N MET A 24 -0.57 0.09 3.22
CA MET A 24 0.44 1.06 3.64
C MET A 24 1.81 0.39 3.88
N GLN A 25 1.84 -0.73 4.59
CA GLN A 25 3.07 -1.49 4.81
C GLN A 25 3.60 -2.08 3.50
N ALA A 26 2.71 -2.59 2.65
CA ALA A 26 3.07 -3.12 1.33
C ALA A 26 3.70 -2.03 0.44
N ALA A 27 3.13 -0.82 0.43
CA ALA A 27 3.68 0.33 -0.30
C ALA A 27 5.08 0.68 0.21
N GLY A 28 5.27 0.75 1.53
CA GLY A 28 6.57 0.98 2.14
C GLY A 28 7.62 -0.08 1.76
N LYS A 29 7.25 -1.37 1.79
CA LYS A 29 8.12 -2.48 1.36
C LYS A 29 8.47 -2.42 -0.13
N ALA A 30 7.54 -1.95 -0.96
CA ALA A 30 7.76 -1.73 -2.40
C ALA A 30 8.55 -0.44 -2.71
N GLY A 31 8.87 0.39 -1.70
CA GLY A 31 9.48 1.70 -1.89
C GLY A 31 8.55 2.66 -2.64
N VAL A 32 7.24 2.51 -2.49
CA VAL A 32 6.21 3.44 -2.99
C VAL A 32 5.89 4.43 -1.88
N TYR A 33 6.10 5.71 -2.15
CA TYR A 33 5.82 6.75 -1.18
C TYR A 33 4.33 7.10 -1.19
N VAL A 34 3.68 6.94 -0.04
CA VAL A 34 2.30 7.38 0.19
C VAL A 34 2.32 8.44 1.27
N ASN A 35 1.62 9.55 1.04
CA ASN A 35 1.65 10.68 1.96
C ASN A 35 0.91 10.36 3.28
N THR A 36 1.66 10.27 4.38
CA THR A 36 1.17 9.89 5.71
C THR A 36 1.28 11.00 6.75
N ILE A 37 0.94 12.23 6.38
CA ILE A 37 0.90 13.38 7.32
C ILE A 37 0.14 13.10 8.62
N CYS A 38 -0.96 12.35 8.59
CA CYS A 38 -1.73 12.03 9.81
C CYS A 38 -1.17 10.84 10.62
N GLY A 39 -0.03 10.26 10.23
CA GLY A 39 0.55 9.09 10.87
C GLY A 39 -0.29 7.81 10.72
N GLY A 40 -1.07 7.68 9.64
CA GLY A 40 -1.90 6.50 9.40
C GLY A 40 -3.25 6.48 10.14
N LYS A 41 -3.63 7.57 10.82
CA LYS A 41 -4.92 7.68 11.54
C LYS A 41 -6.16 7.74 10.64
N GLY A 42 -6.00 7.92 9.33
CA GLY A 42 -7.11 7.97 8.37
C GLY A 42 -7.93 9.28 8.36
N VAL A 43 -7.55 10.29 9.15
CA VAL A 43 -8.34 11.53 9.31
C VAL A 43 -8.13 12.57 8.21
N CYS A 44 -7.03 12.50 7.45
CA CYS A 44 -6.68 13.53 6.47
C CYS A 44 -7.03 13.17 5.01
N GLY A 45 -7.29 11.88 4.72
CA GLY A 45 -7.58 11.39 3.37
C GLY A 45 -6.44 11.48 2.33
N LYS A 46 -5.25 11.98 2.70
CA LYS A 46 -4.12 12.17 1.76
C LYS A 46 -3.49 10.87 1.26
N CYS A 47 -3.70 9.76 1.97
CA CYS A 47 -3.24 8.43 1.60
C CYS A 47 -4.35 7.55 0.98
N ARG A 48 -5.44 8.15 0.50
CA ARG A 48 -6.53 7.39 -0.13
C ARG A 48 -6.03 6.77 -1.43
N VAL A 49 -6.36 5.49 -1.62
CA VAL A 49 -6.05 4.71 -2.82
C VAL A 49 -7.32 4.11 -3.41
N GLN A 50 -7.27 3.76 -4.68
CA GLN A 50 -8.31 3.00 -5.36
C GLN A 50 -7.79 1.60 -5.65
N VAL A 51 -8.59 0.59 -5.31
CA VAL A 51 -8.33 -0.78 -5.75
C VAL A 51 -8.99 -0.96 -7.11
N ILE A 52 -8.19 -1.35 -8.10
CA ILE A 52 -8.63 -1.67 -9.44
C ILE A 52 -8.35 -3.15 -9.70
N ASN A 53 -9.19 -3.76 -10.54
CA ASN A 53 -9.19 -5.21 -10.79
C ASN A 53 -8.87 -5.48 -12.25
#